data_AF-A0A2V4NM17-F1
#
_entry.id   AF-A0A2V4NM17-F1
#
_cell.length_a   1.000
_cell.length_b   1.000
_cell.length_c   1.000
_cell.angle_alpha   90.00
_cell.angle_beta   90.00
_cell.angle_gamma   90.00
#
_symmetry.space_group_name_H-M   'P 1'
#
loop_
_entity.id
_entity.type
_entity.pdbx_description
1 polymer ?
#
loop_
_entity_poly.entity_id
_entity_poly.type
_entity_poly.pdbx_seq_one_letter_code
_entity_poly.pdbx_strand_id
1 'polypeptide(L)' 'MLRWLSGEGSCKNGTCPTLWGTEDGHYVVQGYGITDPARLAELNLSVGETAVEIPAEVLESYFRTRLEAYLSAQG' A
#
# COMPACT_ATOMS: atom_id res chain seq x y z
N MET A 1 11.16 -12.71 -1.08
CA MET A 1 9.88 -12.97 -1.79
C MET A 1 8.84 -11.94 -1.37
N LEU A 2 7.85 -11.62 -2.21
CA LEU A 2 6.73 -10.74 -1.85
C LEU A 2 5.54 -11.55 -1.34
N ARG A 3 4.96 -11.15 -0.21
CA ARG A 3 3.73 -11.72 0.35
C ARG A 3 2.59 -10.73 0.20
N TRP A 4 1.47 -11.17 -0.38
CA TRP A 4 0.26 -10.35 -0.45
C TRP A 4 -0.30 -10.06 0.95
N LEU A 5 -0.64 -8.80 1.24
CA LEU A 5 -1.14 -8.38 2.56
C LEU A 5 -2.57 -7.84 2.50
N SER A 6 -2.86 -6.97 1.53
CA SER A 6 -4.20 -6.44 1.28
C SER A 6 -4.28 -5.87 -0.14
N GLY A 7 -5.49 -5.68 -0.66
CA GLY A 7 -5.76 -5.11 -1.97
C GLY A 7 -7.18 -4.57 -2.06
N GLU A 8 -7.44 -3.75 -3.07
CA GLU A 8 -8.76 -3.14 -3.27
C GLU A 8 -9.84 -4.20 -3.53
N GLY A 9 -10.91 -4.19 -2.73
CA GLY A 9 -11.91 -5.26 -2.73
C GLY A 9 -12.85 -5.28 -3.94
N SER A 10 -12.93 -4.16 -4.67
CA SER A 10 -13.90 -3.95 -5.76
C SER A 10 -13.41 -4.36 -7.15
N CYS A 11 -12.22 -4.95 -7.23
CA CYS A 11 -11.46 -5.21 -8.45
C CYS A 11 -12.30 -5.88 -9.58
N LYS A 12 -12.74 -5.08 -10.56
CA LYS A 12 -13.37 -5.52 -11.82
C LYS A 12 -12.53 -4.97 -12.98
N ASN A 13 -11.63 -5.80 -13.54
CA ASN A 13 -10.75 -5.52 -14.69
C ASN A 13 -9.67 -4.43 -14.50
N GLY A 14 -8.50 -4.81 -13.95
CA GLY A 14 -7.27 -3.99 -13.97
C GLY A 14 -6.23 -4.45 -12.93
N THR A 15 -4.99 -3.94 -13.02
CA THR A 15 -3.97 -4.09 -11.96
C THR A 15 -4.42 -3.34 -10.70
N CYS A 16 -4.98 -4.07 -9.74
CA CYS A 16 -5.57 -3.48 -8.55
C CYS A 16 -4.51 -3.02 -7.52
N PRO A 17 -4.70 -1.86 -6.88
CA PRO A 17 -3.85 -1.41 -5.80
C PRO A 17 -3.66 -2.49 -4.74
N THR A 18 -2.41 -2.74 -4.37
CA THR A 18 -2.04 -3.89 -3.55
C THR A 18 -0.90 -3.52 -2.61
N LEU A 19 -1.02 -3.95 -1.35
CA LEU A 19 0.05 -3.90 -0.37
C LEU A 19 0.73 -5.27 -0.28
N TRP A 20 2.06 -5.28 -0.41
CA TRP A 20 2.89 -6.46 -0.27
C TRP A 20 3.85 -6.30 0.91
N GLY A 21 4.16 -7.38 1.60
CA GLY A 21 5.20 -7.45 2.60
C GLY A 21 6.45 -8.11 2.04
N THR A 22 7.61 -7.59 2.43
CA THR A 22 8.91 -8.22 2.17
C THR A 22 9.34 -9.07 3.37
N GLU A 23 10.39 -9.88 3.21
CA GLU A 23 10.91 -10.75 4.27
C GLU A 23 11.65 -9.97 5.36
N ASP A 24 12.24 -8.84 5.02
CA ASP A 24 12.98 -7.93 5.88
C ASP A 24 12.10 -6.89 6.58
N GLY A 25 10.77 -7.04 6.50
CA GLY A 25 9.82 -6.22 7.26
C GLY A 25 9.46 -4.89 6.61
N HIS A 26 9.80 -4.70 5.33
CA HIS A 26 9.35 -3.57 4.53
C HIS A 26 8.04 -3.88 3.81
N TYR A 27 7.47 -2.83 3.22
CA TYR A 27 6.27 -2.90 2.40
C TYR A 27 6.57 -2.45 0.97
N VAL A 28 5.94 -3.11 0.00
CA VAL A 28 5.88 -2.63 -1.38
C VAL A 28 4.43 -2.26 -1.67
N VAL A 29 4.25 -1.03 -2.17
CA VAL A 29 2.93 -0.49 -2.51
C VAL A 29 2.79 -0.44 -4.03
N GLN A 30 1.78 -1.13 -4.54
CA GLN A 30 1.35 -1.03 -5.92
C GLN A 30 0.13 -0.11 -5.99
N GLY A 31 0.16 0.88 -6.90
CA GLY A 31 -0.92 1.84 -7.10
C GLY A 31 -0.84 2.53 -8.45
N TYR A 32 -1.59 3.62 -8.59
CA TYR A 32 -1.59 4.44 -9.80
C TYR A 32 -0.50 5.51 -9.70
N GLY A 33 0.44 5.53 -10.64
CA GLY A 33 1.53 6.51 -10.63
C GLY A 33 1.00 7.95 -10.69
N ILE A 34 1.48 8.80 -9.78
CA ILE A 34 1.16 10.23 -9.80
C ILE A 34 1.96 10.87 -10.94
N THR A 35 1.25 11.50 -11.88
CA THR A 35 1.86 12.14 -13.07
C THR A 35 1.68 13.65 -13.10
N ASP A 36 0.83 14.20 -12.22
CA ASP A 36 0.63 15.64 -12.09
C ASP A 36 1.89 16.32 -11.51
N PRO A 37 2.56 17.21 -12.27
CA PRO A 37 3.77 17.89 -11.81
C PRO A 37 3.56 18.75 -10.56
N ALA A 38 2.38 19.37 -10.39
CA ALA A 38 2.10 20.20 -9.23
C ALA A 38 2.05 19.35 -7.96
N ARG A 39 1.39 18.19 -8.03
CA ARG A 39 1.31 17.25 -6.91
C ARG A 39 2.63 16.56 -6.59
N LEU A 40 3.44 16.27 -7.61
CA LEU A 40 4.80 15.73 -7.41
C LEU A 40 5.73 16.77 -6.77
N ALA A 41 5.60 18.06 -7.10
CA ALA A 41 6.40 19.12 -6.52
C ALA A 41 6.19 19.29 -5.00
N GLU A 42 5.01 18.92 -4.48
CA GLU A 42 4.74 18.91 -3.03
C GLU A 42 5.57 17.86 -2.27
N LEU A 43 5.93 16.77 -2.94
CA LEU A 43 6.59 15.61 -2.32
C LEU A 43 8.13 15.74 -2.26
N ASN A 44 8.73 16.67 -3.02
CA ASN A 44 10.19 16.85 -3.11
C ASN A 44 10.97 15.53 -3.34
N LEU A 45 10.48 14.69 -4.26
CA LEU A 45 11.04 13.36 -4.51
C LEU A 45 12.49 13.42 -4.99
N SER A 46 13.32 12.54 -4.44
CA SER A 46 14.72 12.34 -4.85
C SER A 46 14.83 11.53 -6.14
N VAL A 47 16.00 11.56 -6.78
CA VAL A 47 16.28 10.74 -7.96
C VAL A 47 16.09 9.26 -7.62
N GLY A 48 15.24 8.58 -8.38
CA GLY A 48 14.92 7.16 -8.19
C GLY A 48 13.69 6.89 -7.32
N GLU A 49 13.11 7.93 -6.70
CA GLU A 49 11.83 7.81 -6.00
C GLU A 49 10.65 7.96 -6.96
N THR A 50 9.52 7.34 -6.60
CA THR A 50 8.26 7.44 -7.32
C THR A 50 7.12 7.55 -6.32
N ALA A 51 6.01 8.14 -6.74
CA ALA A 51 4.81 8.24 -5.93
C ALA A 51 3.64 7.58 -6.66
N VAL A 52 2.89 6.78 -5.91
CA VAL A 52 1.64 6.17 -6.37
C VAL A 52 0.50 6.61 -5.47
N GLU A 53 -0.69 6.73 -6.04
CA GLU A 53 -1.93 6.90 -5.31
C GLU A 53 -2.65 5.55 -5.21
N ILE A 54 -3.18 5.26 -4.02
CA ILE A 54 -3.97 4.08 -3.72
C ILE A 54 -5.21 4.46 -2.91
N PRO A 55 -6.31 3.71 -3.00
CA PRO A 55 -7.42 3.84 -2.07
C PRO A 55 -6.98 3.57 -0.63
N ALA A 56 -7.44 4.39 0.32
CA ALA A 56 -7.11 4.25 1.74
C ALA A 56 -7.49 2.86 2.29
N GLU A 57 -8.56 2.25 1.78
CA GLU A 57 -9.05 0.93 2.20
C GLU A 57 -8.00 -0.19 2.09
N VAL A 58 -7.04 -0.09 1.16
CA VAL A 58 -5.95 -1.07 1.01
C VAL A 58 -5.06 -1.09 2.26
N LEU A 59 -4.73 0.08 2.81
CA LEU A 59 -3.93 0.19 4.03
C LEU A 59 -4.78 -0.06 5.28
N GLU A 60 -5.97 0.53 5.34
CA GLU A 60 -6.85 0.41 6.50
C GLU A 60 -7.28 -1.04 6.75
N SER A 61 -7.56 -1.81 5.71
CA SER A 61 -7.86 -3.24 5.80
C SER A 61 -6.72 -4.00 6.46
N TYR A 62 -5.48 -3.80 5.99
CA TYR A 62 -4.32 -4.49 6.54
C TYR A 62 -4.06 -4.12 8.01
N PHE A 63 -4.05 -2.81 8.33
CA PHE A 63 -3.75 -2.37 9.70
C PHE A 63 -4.84 -2.76 10.70
N ARG A 64 -6.11 -2.79 10.28
CA ARG A 64 -7.21 -3.29 11.11
C ARG A 64 -7.02 -4.75 11.48
N THR A 65 -6.80 -5.62 10.50
CA THR A 65 -6.54 -7.05 10.75
C THR A 65 -5.29 -7.28 11.60
N ARG A 66 -4.23 -6.49 11.39
CA ARG A 66 -3.00 -6.56 12.18
C ARG A 66 -3.24 -6.21 13.66
N LEU A 67 -4.05 -5.17 13.91
CA LEU A 67 -4.40 -4.74 15.26
C LEU A 67 -5.27 -5.79 15.97
N GLU A 68 -6.27 -6.33 15.28
CA GLU A 68 -7.12 -7.41 15.82
C GLU A 68 -6.29 -8.63 16.23
N ALA A 69 -5.37 -9.08 15.37
CA ALA A 69 -4.46 -10.18 15.68
C ALA A 69 -3.54 -9.87 16.88
N TYR A 70 -3.06 -8.63 17.01
CA TYR A 70 -2.24 -8.20 18.14
C TYR A 70 -3.03 -8.22 19.46
N LEU A 71 -4.28 -7.77 19.45
CA LEU A 71 -5.15 -7.77 20.62
C LEU A 71 -5.53 -9.21 21.03
N SER A 72 -5.84 -10.09 20.08
CA SER A 72 -6.16 -11.49 20.36
C SER A 72 -4.97 -12.29 20.92
N ALA A 73 -3.73 -11.93 20.56
CA ALA A 73 -2.52 -12.61 21.06
C ALA A 73 -2.14 -12.22 22.51
N GLN A 74 -2.80 -11.21 23.09
CA GLN A 74 -2.55 -10.72 24.45
C GLN A 74 -3.64 -11.10 25.46
N GLY A 75 -4.71 -11.75 25.00
CA GLY A 75 -5.76 -12.34 25.84
C GLY A 75 -5.58 -13.85 25.97
#